data_AF-A0A2T2SDS2-F1
#
_entry.id   AF-A0A2T2SDS2-F1
#
_cell.length_a   1.000
_cell.length_b   1.000
_cell.length_c   1.000
_cell.angle_alpha   90.00
_cell.angle_beta   90.00
_cell.angle_gamma   90.00
#
_symmetry.space_group_name_H-M   'P 1'
#
loop_
_entity.id
_entity.type
_entity.pdbx_description
1 polymer ?
#
loop_
_entity_poly.entity_id
_entity_poly.type
_entity_poly.pdbx_seq_one_letter_code
_entity_poly.pdbx_strand_id
1 'polypeptide(L)'
;MRSRTFIFVLAGFFLAVAGNSVLAQQDDASDPEADPEWESELIGKISASQAAYRNWQEGGLNSLSFTTLLDGLAERQGDRWEQTHAARLALGYIDQEGRELRKTEDQIRLQANLQYLGDGFFRQFKPTLA
;
A
#
# COMPACT_ATOMS: atom_id res chain seq x y z
N MET A 1 -4.42 25.86 26.93
CA MET A 1 -5.04 26.49 25.72
C MET A 1 -4.65 25.81 24.39
N ARG A 2 -4.12 24.57 24.37
CA ARG A 2 -3.64 23.87 23.14
C ARG A 2 -4.62 22.87 22.50
N SER A 3 -5.67 22.44 23.22
CA SER A 3 -6.58 21.37 22.78
C SER A 3 -7.57 21.78 21.68
N ARG A 4 -8.07 23.02 21.70
CA ARG A 4 -9.07 23.49 20.72
C ARG A 4 -8.47 23.68 19.34
N THR A 5 -7.25 24.21 19.26
CA THR A 5 -6.50 24.36 18.01
C THR A 5 -6.19 23.02 17.36
N PHE A 6 -5.89 21.99 18.16
CA PHE A 6 -5.63 20.64 17.67
C PHE A 6 -6.88 20.02 17.01
N ILE A 7 -8.07 20.24 17.59
CA ILE A 7 -9.35 19.76 17.04
C ILE A 7 -9.66 20.44 15.69
N PHE A 8 -9.42 21.75 15.57
CA PHE A 8 -9.65 22.46 14.31
C PHE A 8 -8.68 22.04 13.19
N VAL A 9 -7.42 21.73 13.52
CA VAL A 9 -6.46 21.19 12.55
C VAL A 9 -6.86 19.78 12.09
N LEU A 10 -7.31 18.93 13.03
CA LEU A 10 -7.76 17.57 12.72
C LEU A 10 -9.04 17.57 11.88
N ALA A 11 -9.98 18.47 12.16
CA ALA A 11 -11.20 18.65 11.37
C ALA A 11 -10.92 19.19 9.96
N GLY A 12 -9.95 20.12 9.83
CA GLY A 12 -9.50 20.62 8.52
C GLY A 12 -8.82 19.54 7.68
N PHE A 13 -8.04 18.66 8.30
CA PHE A 13 -7.44 17.51 7.62
C PHE A 13 -8.48 16.50 7.12
N PHE A 14 -9.51 16.20 7.93
CA PHE A 14 -10.61 15.32 7.52
C PHE A 14 -11.41 15.87 6.32
N LEU A 15 -11.60 17.19 6.25
CA LEU A 15 -12.31 17.83 5.14
C LEU A 15 -11.50 17.83 3.83
N ALA A 16 -10.16 17.90 3.93
CA ALA A 16 -9.27 17.86 2.76
C ALA A 16 -9.16 16.45 2.15
N VAL A 17 -9.22 15.38 2.96
CA VAL A 17 -9.16 14.00 2.47
C VAL A 17 -10.47 13.61 1.75
N ALA A 18 -11.62 14.10 2.22
CA ALA A 18 -12.92 13.84 1.61
C ALA A 18 -13.13 14.48 0.21
N GLY A 19 -12.25 15.40 -0.21
CA GLY A 19 -12.32 16.08 -1.50
C GLY A 19 -11.71 15.33 -2.68
N ASN A 20 -11.12 14.15 -2.47
CA ASN A 20 -10.55 13.36 -3.57
C ASN A 20 -11.66 12.54 -4.23
N SER A 21 -12.31 13.11 -5.25
CA SER A 21 -13.18 12.38 -6.14
C SER A 21 -12.34 11.39 -6.95
N VAL A 22 -12.51 10.10 -6.69
CA VAL A 22 -12.03 9.04 -7.60
C VAL A 22 -12.85 9.16 -8.87
N LEU A 23 -12.20 9.57 -9.96
CA LEU A 23 -12.76 9.47 -11.31
C LEU A 23 -12.68 8.00 -11.70
N ALA A 24 -13.78 7.25 -11.48
CA ALA A 24 -13.93 5.93 -12.07
C ALA A 24 -13.99 6.12 -13.59
N GLN A 25 -13.02 5.55 -14.31
CA GLN A 25 -12.98 5.61 -15.76
C GLN A 25 -14.09 4.69 -16.31
N GLN A 26 -14.84 5.21 -17.27
CA GLN A 26 -16.00 4.52 -17.84
C GLN A 26 -15.51 3.40 -18.76
N ASP A 27 -15.97 2.19 -18.47
CA ASP A 27 -15.62 0.95 -19.17
C ASP A 27 -16.37 0.95 -20.52
N ASP A 28 -15.66 1.17 -21.62
CA ASP A 28 -16.23 1.08 -22.97
C ASP A 28 -16.33 -0.40 -23.36
N ALA A 29 -17.55 -0.83 -23.70
CA ALA A 29 -17.89 -2.22 -23.96
C ALA A 29 -16.92 -2.91 -24.94
N SER A 30 -16.33 -4.00 -24.46
CA SER A 30 -15.31 -4.85 -25.07
C SER A 30 -15.66 -5.39 -26.45
N ASP A 31 -14.78 -5.12 -27.41
CA ASP A 31 -14.67 -5.78 -28.72
C ASP A 31 -14.16 -7.23 -28.52
N PRO A 32 -14.76 -8.27 -29.11
CA PRO A 32 -14.36 -9.67 -28.91
C PRO A 32 -12.95 -10.05 -29.41
N GLU A 33 -12.21 -9.12 -30.00
CA GLU A 33 -10.81 -9.28 -30.44
C GLU A 33 -9.84 -8.40 -29.61
N ALA A 34 -10.27 -7.96 -28.42
CA ALA A 34 -9.47 -7.12 -27.55
C ALA A 34 -8.19 -7.81 -27.07
N ASP A 35 -7.06 -7.09 -27.17
CA ASP A 35 -5.78 -7.48 -26.60
C ASP A 35 -5.92 -7.83 -25.11
N PRO A 36 -5.12 -8.78 -24.58
CA PRO A 36 -5.18 -9.14 -23.17
C PRO A 36 -4.96 -7.89 -22.32
N GLU A 37 -5.95 -7.56 -21.49
CA GLU A 37 -6.00 -6.35 -20.68
C GLU A 37 -5.16 -6.51 -19.40
N TRP A 38 -4.72 -5.38 -18.84
CA TRP A 38 -4.03 -5.35 -17.56
C TRP A 38 -5.04 -5.31 -16.42
N GLU A 39 -5.04 -6.35 -15.59
CA GLU A 39 -5.73 -6.32 -14.30
C GLU A 39 -4.83 -5.63 -13.28
N SER A 40 -5.28 -4.51 -12.72
CA SER A 40 -4.50 -3.69 -11.80
C SER A 40 -5.21 -3.49 -10.48
N GLU A 41 -4.51 -3.76 -9.38
CA GLU A 41 -4.96 -3.54 -8.01
C GLU A 41 -4.02 -2.58 -7.27
N LEU A 42 -4.60 -1.65 -6.52
CA LEU A 42 -3.85 -0.74 -5.65
C LEU A 42 -4.51 -0.67 -4.27
N ILE A 43 -3.82 -1.16 -3.25
CA ILE A 43 -4.26 -1.17 -1.86
C ILE A 43 -3.47 -0.14 -1.07
N GLY A 44 -4.15 0.86 -0.54
CA GLY A 44 -3.60 1.81 0.43
C GLY A 44 -4.06 1.48 1.85
N LYS A 45 -3.13 1.45 2.82
CA LYS A 45 -3.44 1.27 4.24
C LYS A 45 -2.73 2.32 5.08
N ILE A 46 -3.47 2.95 5.98
CA ILE A 46 -2.95 3.85 7.00
C ILE A 46 -3.35 3.29 8.36
N SER A 47 -2.44 3.31 9.33
CA SER A 47 -2.68 2.80 10.67
C SER A 47 -1.99 3.69 11.69
N ALA A 48 -2.71 4.03 12.77
CA ALA A 48 -2.17 4.77 13.90
C ALA A 48 -2.58 4.07 15.20
N SER A 49 -1.69 4.02 16.18
CA SER A 49 -2.00 3.45 17.48
C SER A 49 -1.36 4.26 18.60
N GLN A 50 -2.07 4.41 19.71
CA GLN A 50 -1.58 5.07 20.90
C GLN A 50 -1.64 4.12 22.08
N ALA A 51 -0.56 4.06 22.86
CA ALA A 51 -0.52 3.32 24.12
C ALA A 51 -0.04 4.26 25.23
N ALA A 52 -0.81 4.33 26.32
CA ALA A 52 -0.52 5.18 27.47
C ALA A 52 -0.69 4.37 28.76
N TYR A 53 0.41 4.17 29.47
CA TYR A 53 0.45 3.46 30.74
C TYR A 53 0.64 4.44 31.89
N ARG A 54 -0.08 4.22 33.00
CA ARG A 54 0.02 5.00 34.24
C ARG A 54 0.24 4.06 35.42
N ASN A 55 0.90 4.54 36.48
CA ASN A 55 1.17 3.78 37.71
C ASN A 55 1.92 2.45 37.48
N TRP A 56 2.76 2.40 36.44
CA TRP A 56 3.67 1.29 36.19
C TRP A 56 4.93 1.44 37.05
N GLN A 57 5.51 0.32 37.49
CA GLN A 57 6.65 0.29 38.40
C GLN A 57 7.90 1.01 37.85
N GLU A 58 8.07 1.04 36.52
CA GLU A 58 9.16 1.77 35.84
C GLU A 58 8.80 3.21 35.44
N GLY A 59 7.63 3.71 35.82
CA GLY A 59 7.09 4.99 35.37
C GLY A 59 6.09 4.84 34.23
N GLY A 60 5.18 5.80 34.10
CA GLY A 60 4.21 5.82 33.00
C GLY A 60 4.90 5.99 31.64
N LEU A 61 4.36 5.37 30.60
CA LEU A 61 4.89 5.45 29.24
C LEU A 61 3.77 5.81 28.28
N ASN A 62 3.92 6.91 27.53
CA ASN A 62 3.05 7.28 26.42
C ASN A 62 3.79 7.07 25.10
N SER A 63 3.11 6.46 24.13
CA SER A 63 3.64 6.22 22.80
C SER A 63 2.57 6.39 21.75
N LEU A 64 2.96 6.91 20.59
CA LEU A 64 2.13 7.06 19.41
C LEU A 64 2.88 6.50 18.21
N SER A 65 2.26 5.59 17.47
CA SER A 65 2.80 5.05 16.23
C SER A 65 1.91 5.37 15.05
N PHE A 66 2.53 5.49 13.88
CA PHE A 66 1.90 5.76 12.61
C PHE A 66 2.59 4.95 11.52
N THR A 67 1.81 4.29 10.66
CA THR A 67 2.31 3.51 9.51
C THR A 67 1.43 3.76 8.30
N THR A 68 2.06 3.89 7.14
CA THR A 68 1.43 3.92 5.82
C THR A 68 2.01 2.80 4.96
N LEU A 69 1.14 2.13 4.22
CA LEU A 69 1.47 1.05 3.28
C LEU A 69 0.73 1.33 1.97
N LEU A 70 1.43 1.11 0.86
CA LEU A 70 0.87 1.12 -0.48
C LEU A 70 1.35 -0.15 -1.21
N ASP A 71 0.41 -1.01 -1.57
CA ASP A 71 0.64 -2.23 -2.33
C ASP A 71 0.01 -2.08 -3.71
N GLY A 72 0.79 -2.28 -4.76
CA GLY A 72 0.34 -2.28 -6.14
C GLY A 72 0.64 -3.62 -6.80
N LEU A 73 -0.33 -4.11 -7.57
CA LEU A 73 -0.22 -5.31 -8.38
C LEU A 73 -0.77 -5.01 -9.77
N ALA A 74 -0.02 -5.37 -10.80
CA ALA A 74 -0.47 -5.30 -12.18
C ALA A 74 -0.16 -6.62 -12.87
N GLU A 75 -1.19 -7.27 -13.38
CA GLU A 75 -1.12 -8.58 -14.00
C GLU A 75 -1.67 -8.53 -15.41
N ARG A 76 -1.03 -9.25 -16.32
CA ARG A 76 -1.52 -9.41 -17.69
C ARG A 76 -1.28 -10.83 -18.12
N GLN A 77 -2.37 -11.51 -18.47
CA GLN A 77 -2.33 -12.85 -19.01
C GLN A 77 -2.65 -12.81 -20.50
N GLY A 78 -1.65 -13.05 -21.34
CA GLY A 78 -1.85 -13.29 -22.77
C GLY A 78 -1.79 -14.78 -23.10
N ASP A 79 -1.98 -15.11 -24.38
CA ASP A 79 -2.06 -16.50 -24.86
C ASP A 79 -0.86 -17.40 -24.51
N ARG A 80 0.32 -16.80 -24.39
CA ARG A 80 1.59 -17.54 -24.20
C ARG A 80 2.46 -16.99 -23.08
N TRP A 81 2.11 -15.84 -22.52
CA TRP A 81 2.92 -15.14 -21.53
C TRP A 81 2.03 -14.54 -20.46
N GLU A 82 2.47 -14.68 -19.23
CA GLU A 82 1.92 -14.02 -18.06
C GLU A 82 2.96 -13.04 -17.51
N GLN A 83 2.54 -11.81 -17.26
CA GLN A 83 3.38 -10.75 -16.70
C GLN A 83 2.79 -10.29 -15.39
N THR A 84 3.61 -10.21 -14.35
CA THR A 84 3.22 -9.71 -13.03
C THR A 84 4.19 -8.64 -12.58
N HIS A 85 3.67 -7.48 -12.21
CA HIS A 85 4.44 -6.41 -11.58
C HIS A 85 3.86 -6.13 -10.20
N ALA A 86 4.68 -6.26 -9.16
CA ALA A 86 4.30 -5.98 -7.80
C ALA A 86 5.17 -4.88 -7.21
N ALA A 87 4.56 -3.93 -6.53
CA ALA A 87 5.22 -2.84 -5.83
C ALA A 87 4.69 -2.75 -4.40
N ARG A 88 5.58 -2.59 -3.42
CA ARG A 88 5.22 -2.33 -2.02
C ARG A 88 6.05 -1.19 -1.47
N LEU A 89 5.36 -0.16 -0.98
CA LEU A 89 5.95 0.98 -0.29
C LEU A 89 5.41 1.01 1.14
N ALA A 90 6.29 1.01 2.14
CA ALA A 90 5.88 1.05 3.54
C ALA A 90 6.74 2.06 4.31
N LEU A 91 6.08 2.92 5.09
CA LEU A 91 6.72 3.92 5.92
C LEU A 91 6.08 3.92 7.30
N GLY A 92 6.88 3.99 8.35
CA GLY A 92 6.39 3.93 9.73
C GLY A 92 7.24 4.74 10.69
N TYR A 93 6.58 5.36 11.66
CA TYR A 93 7.17 6.19 12.68
C TYR A 93 6.57 5.87 14.05
N ILE A 94 7.39 6.01 15.09
CA ILE A 94 6.95 5.93 16.48
C ILE A 94 7.57 7.07 17.30
N ASP A 95 6.71 7.73 18.06
CA ASP A 95 7.08 8.70 19.08
C ASP A 95 6.84 8.06 20.45
N GLN A 96 7.83 8.12 21.33
CA GLN A 96 7.77 7.60 22.69
C GLN A 96 8.25 8.70 23.63
N GLU A 97 7.49 8.93 24.71
CA GLU A 97 7.82 9.97 25.67
C GLU A 97 9.26 9.83 26.21
N GLY A 98 10.02 10.93 26.14
CA GLY A 98 11.43 10.96 26.55
C GLY A 98 12.41 10.31 25.57
N ARG A 99 11.95 9.89 24.38
CA ARG A 99 12.80 9.36 23.30
C ARG A 99 12.63 10.20 22.04
N GLU A 100 13.59 10.08 21.14
CA GLU A 100 13.50 10.69 19.82
C GLU A 100 12.52 9.94 18.93
N LEU A 101 11.89 10.68 18.00
CA LEU A 101 11.07 10.11 16.95
C LEU A 101 11.90 9.11 16.14
N ARG A 102 11.38 7.89 15.99
CA ARG A 102 12.12 6.81 15.34
C ARG A 102 11.32 6.22 14.19
N LYS A 103 12.01 5.92 13.09
CA LYS A 103 11.46 5.11 12.01
C LYS A 103 11.25 3.66 12.47
N THR A 104 10.09 3.10 12.17
CA THR A 104 9.77 1.69 12.44
C THR A 104 9.64 0.86 11.17
N GLU A 105 9.35 1.50 10.03
CA GLU A 105 9.22 0.86 8.73
C GLU A 105 9.78 1.81 7.66
N ASP A 106 10.57 1.27 6.73
CA ASP A 106 11.17 2.00 5.60
C ASP A 106 11.47 0.99 4.48
N GLN A 107 10.43 0.63 3.72
CA GLN A 107 10.52 -0.39 2.70
C GLN A 107 10.07 0.14 1.34
N ILE A 108 10.90 -0.12 0.34
CA ILE A 108 10.57 -0.01 -1.08
C ILE A 108 10.91 -1.36 -1.71
N ARG A 109 9.89 -2.05 -2.23
CA ARG A 109 10.04 -3.34 -2.89
C ARG A 109 9.37 -3.29 -4.25
N LEU A 110 10.09 -3.70 -5.28
CA LEU A 110 9.61 -3.84 -6.64
C LEU A 110 9.94 -5.25 -7.11
N GLN A 111 9.00 -5.89 -7.79
CA GLN A 111 9.15 -7.22 -8.35
C GLN A 111 8.51 -7.26 -9.73
N ALA A 112 9.15 -7.94 -10.66
CA ALA A 112 8.62 -8.21 -11.98
C ALA A 112 8.79 -9.70 -12.26
N ASN A 113 7.73 -10.36 -12.72
CA ASN A 113 7.76 -11.74 -13.13
C ASN A 113 7.25 -11.86 -14.57
N LEU A 114 7.91 -12.72 -15.35
CA LEU A 114 7.48 -13.12 -16.67
C LEU A 114 7.47 -14.65 -16.73
N GLN A 115 6.29 -15.23 -16.96
CA GLN A 115 6.10 -16.68 -17.07
C GLN A 115 5.59 -17.06 -18.46
N TYR A 116 6.15 -18.14 -19.03
CA TYR A 116 5.63 -18.72 -20.26
C TYR A 116 4.47 -19.70 -19.99
N LEU A 117 3.33 -19.45 -20.63
CA LEU A 117 2.10 -20.26 -20.57
C LEU A 117 1.80 -21.04 -21.86
N GLY A 118 2.59 -20.87 -22.92
CA GLY A 118 2.30 -21.48 -24.22
C GLY A 118 2.47 -23.01 -24.28
N ASP A 119 1.95 -23.59 -25.34
CA ASP A 119 2.02 -25.03 -25.62
C ASP A 119 3.31 -25.46 -26.36
N GLY A 120 3.64 -26.75 -26.29
CA GLY A 120 4.78 -27.36 -26.99
C GLY A 120 5.98 -27.65 -26.09
N PHE A 121 7.19 -27.72 -26.67
CA PHE A 121 8.43 -28.13 -25.99
C PHE A 121 8.71 -27.34 -24.71
N PHE A 122 8.43 -26.02 -24.71
CA PHE A 122 8.72 -25.15 -23.58
C PHE A 122 7.71 -25.26 -22.43
N ARG A 123 6.55 -25.90 -22.64
CA ARG A 123 5.56 -26.15 -21.58
C ARG A 123 6.11 -27.07 -20.49
N GLN A 124 6.99 -28.01 -20.82
CA GLN A 124 7.60 -28.92 -19.84
C GLN A 124 8.51 -28.17 -18.85
N PHE A 125 9.12 -27.07 -19.28
CA PHE A 125 10.09 -26.33 -18.48
C PHE A 125 9.49 -25.12 -17.77
N LYS A 126 8.32 -24.63 -18.23
CA LYS A 126 7.63 -23.43 -17.72
C LYS A 126 8.63 -22.30 -17.37
N PRO A 127 9.43 -21.82 -18.35
CA PRO A 127 10.48 -20.86 -18.04
C PRO A 127 9.88 -19.62 -17.38
N THR A 128 10.49 -19.21 -16.26
CA THR A 128 10.13 -18.03 -15.48
C THR A 128 11.34 -17.13 -15.33
N LEU A 129 11.10 -15.82 -15.41
CA LEU A 129 12.06 -14.77 -15.09
C LEU A 129 11.47 -13.96 -13.93
N ALA A 130 12.22 -13.81 -12.83
CA ALA A 130 11.77 -13.15 -11.60
C ALA A 130 12.89 -12.28 -11.00
#